data_AF-A0A6N8UZ05-F1
#
_entry.id   AF-A0A6N8UZ05-F1
#
_cell.length_a   1.000
_cell.length_b   1.000
_cell.length_c   1.000
_cell.angle_alpha   90.00
_cell.angle_beta   90.00
_cell.angle_gamma   90.00
#
_symmetry.space_group_name_H-M   'P 1'
#
loop_
_entity.id
_entity.type
_entity.pdbx_description
1 polymer ?
#
loop_
_entity_poly.entity_id
_entity_poly.type
_entity_poly.pdbx_seq_one_letter_code
_entity_poly.pdbx_strand_id
1 'polypeptide(L)'
;MKELTREVGGRTKIAVHSRDDSIDPVGACVGLKGSRVQAVVSELGGERIDIVPWHPDPEIFARRALAPARVAKVISDPRRQVITAIVDEDQLSLAIGRNGQNVRLASQLIGWQIDLYGSREWLERGSDMSVFVEDEEDSYETADFPLTELSLDRATLGALGAAGYRSFLDIIDLDRGDFLAVEGITEEAVDQLLELIDDLTVVDSDAARGGDAPLGAKGGPG
;
A
#
# COMPACT_ATOMS: atom_id res chain seq x y z
N MET A 1 5.14 -8.94 -20.22
CA MET A 1 4.10 -9.85 -19.71
C MET A 1 4.78 -10.88 -18.82
N LYS A 2 4.31 -11.05 -17.58
CA LYS A 2 4.91 -11.92 -16.57
C LYS A 2 4.08 -13.18 -16.33
N GLU A 3 2.77 -13.01 -16.13
CA GLU A 3 1.83 -14.07 -15.75
C GLU A 3 0.52 -13.92 -16.56
N LEU A 4 -0.18 -15.04 -16.79
CA LEU A 4 -1.50 -15.07 -17.40
C LEU A 4 -2.35 -16.20 -16.84
N THR A 5 -3.59 -15.88 -16.49
CA THR A 5 -4.63 -16.88 -16.25
C THR A 5 -5.84 -16.59 -17.13
N ARG A 6 -6.55 -17.64 -17.56
CA ARG A 6 -7.60 -17.54 -18.56
C ARG A 6 -8.69 -18.58 -18.36
N GLU A 7 -9.92 -18.10 -18.35
CA GLU A 7 -11.12 -18.89 -18.57
C GLU A 7 -11.68 -18.55 -19.94
N VAL A 8 -11.53 -19.47 -20.89
CA VAL A 8 -11.90 -19.30 -22.30
C VAL A 8 -13.35 -18.85 -22.44
N GLY A 9 -13.58 -17.75 -23.16
CA GLY A 9 -14.91 -17.18 -23.39
C GLY A 9 -15.53 -16.50 -22.17
N GLY A 10 -14.84 -16.50 -21.03
CA GLY A 10 -15.27 -15.86 -19.80
C GLY A 10 -14.45 -14.61 -19.49
N ARG A 11 -13.26 -14.84 -18.92
CA ARG A 11 -12.39 -13.77 -18.42
C ARG A 11 -10.93 -14.20 -18.43
N THR A 12 -10.06 -13.29 -18.79
CA THR A 12 -8.60 -13.44 -18.79
C THR A 12 -7.98 -12.36 -17.94
N LYS A 13 -6.99 -12.75 -17.14
CA LYS A 13 -6.18 -11.84 -16.33
C LYS A 13 -4.73 -11.90 -16.76
N ILE A 14 -4.15 -10.74 -17.00
CA ILE A 14 -2.80 -10.59 -17.53
C ILE A 14 -1.99 -9.67 -16.61
N ALA A 15 -0.84 -10.15 -16.14
CA ALA A 15 0.10 -9.34 -15.39
C ALA A 15 1.19 -8.80 -16.30
N VAL A 16 1.37 -7.48 -16.31
CA VAL A 16 2.35 -6.79 -17.16
C VAL A 16 3.36 -6.03 -16.31
N HIS A 17 4.59 -5.93 -16.82
CA HIS A 17 5.70 -5.24 -16.19
C HIS A 17 6.59 -4.69 -17.31
N SER A 18 7.14 -3.50 -17.08
CA SER A 18 8.16 -2.88 -17.91
C SER A 18 9.49 -2.93 -17.16
N ARG A 19 10.59 -3.18 -17.88
CA ARG A 19 11.95 -3.02 -17.31
C ARG A 19 12.44 -1.58 -17.36
N ASP A 20 11.68 -0.72 -18.00
CA ASP A 20 11.92 0.71 -18.16
C ASP A 20 10.84 1.45 -17.36
N ASP A 21 11.26 2.14 -16.31
CA ASP A 21 10.38 2.85 -15.37
C ASP A 21 9.68 4.05 -16.03
N SER A 22 10.18 4.53 -17.17
CA SER A 22 9.52 5.59 -17.95
C SER A 22 8.30 5.10 -18.73
N ILE A 23 8.06 3.78 -18.77
CA ILE A 23 6.98 3.16 -19.54
C ILE A 23 5.93 2.59 -18.57
N ASP A 24 4.72 3.13 -18.63
CA ASP A 24 3.54 2.48 -18.03
C ASP A 24 3.18 1.20 -18.82
N PRO A 25 3.41 -0.01 -18.26
CA PRO A 25 3.15 -1.24 -18.98
C PRO A 25 1.64 -1.50 -19.17
N VAL A 26 0.78 -0.98 -18.30
CA VAL A 26 -0.67 -1.16 -18.40
C VAL A 26 -1.21 -0.28 -19.53
N GLY A 27 -0.90 1.01 -19.52
CA GLY A 27 -1.24 1.94 -20.60
C GLY A 27 -0.71 1.47 -21.96
N ALA A 28 0.51 0.93 -21.98
CA ALA A 28 1.14 0.33 -23.15
C ALA A 28 0.42 -0.93 -23.68
N CYS A 29 -0.42 -1.60 -22.90
CA CYS A 29 -1.26 -2.71 -23.38
C CYS A 29 -2.71 -2.28 -23.66
N VAL A 30 -3.25 -1.36 -22.87
CA VAL A 30 -4.64 -0.88 -22.97
C VAL A 30 -4.84 0.03 -24.19
N GLY A 31 -3.90 0.94 -24.46
CA GLY A 31 -4.02 1.94 -25.53
C GLY A 31 -4.96 3.08 -25.19
N LEU A 32 -5.03 4.09 -26.07
CA LEU A 32 -5.85 5.28 -25.85
C LEU A 32 -7.32 4.87 -25.65
N LYS A 33 -7.87 5.17 -24.46
CA LYS A 33 -9.24 4.79 -24.06
C LYS A 33 -9.54 3.29 -24.23
N GLY A 34 -8.54 2.43 -24.07
CA GLY A 34 -8.72 0.98 -24.19
C GLY A 34 -8.76 0.42 -25.61
N SER A 35 -8.44 1.22 -26.63
CA SER A 35 -8.59 0.81 -28.03
C SER A 35 -7.90 -0.51 -28.39
N ARG A 36 -6.72 -0.79 -27.82
CA ARG A 36 -5.97 -2.01 -28.11
C ARG A 36 -6.58 -3.24 -27.44
N VAL A 37 -6.88 -3.14 -26.14
CA VAL A 37 -7.49 -4.26 -25.41
C VAL A 37 -8.89 -4.56 -25.94
N GLN A 38 -9.67 -3.54 -26.32
CA GLN A 38 -11.01 -3.71 -26.89
C GLN A 38 -10.99 -4.43 -28.24
N ALA A 39 -9.97 -4.18 -29.08
CA ALA A 39 -9.79 -4.94 -30.32
C ALA A 39 -9.63 -6.44 -30.03
N VAL A 40 -8.79 -6.81 -29.07
CA VAL A 40 -8.59 -8.21 -28.66
C VAL A 40 -9.86 -8.81 -28.05
N VAL A 41 -10.56 -8.07 -27.18
CA VAL A 41 -11.86 -8.50 -26.63
C VAL A 41 -12.86 -8.82 -27.74
N SER A 42 -12.93 -7.99 -28.77
CA SER A 42 -13.80 -8.22 -29.92
C SER A 42 -13.41 -9.46 -30.73
N GLU A 43 -12.11 -9.70 -30.93
CA GLU A 43 -11.62 -10.90 -31.63
C GLU A 43 -11.87 -12.18 -30.83
N LEU A 44 -11.86 -12.10 -29.49
CA LEU A 44 -12.16 -13.21 -28.59
C LEU A 44 -13.65 -13.37 -28.27
N GLY A 45 -14.54 -12.79 -29.07
CA GLY A 45 -15.98 -12.97 -28.92
C GLY A 45 -16.57 -12.37 -27.64
N GLY A 46 -15.96 -11.29 -27.13
CA GLY A 46 -16.43 -10.59 -25.92
C GLY A 46 -15.85 -11.12 -24.61
N GLU A 47 -14.82 -11.97 -24.67
CA GLU A 47 -14.07 -12.40 -23.48
C GLU A 47 -13.51 -11.17 -22.74
N ARG A 48 -13.79 -11.04 -21.44
CA ARG A 48 -13.30 -9.90 -20.64
C ARG A 48 -11.81 -10.03 -20.37
N ILE A 49 -11.04 -8.99 -20.59
CA ILE A 49 -9.59 -8.98 -20.35
C ILE A 49 -9.25 -7.91 -19.33
N ASP A 50 -8.68 -8.32 -18.19
CA ASP A 50 -8.09 -7.40 -17.23
C ASP A 50 -6.57 -7.42 -17.34
N ILE A 51 -5.99 -6.23 -17.49
CA ILE A 51 -4.55 -6.03 -17.52
C ILE A 51 -4.17 -5.33 -16.23
N VAL A 52 -3.28 -5.93 -15.44
CA VAL A 52 -2.85 -5.40 -14.15
C VAL A 52 -1.34 -5.31 -14.06
N PRO A 53 -0.79 -4.32 -13.33
CA PRO A 53 0.64 -4.24 -13.13
C PRO A 53 1.09 -5.38 -12.23
N TRP A 54 2.11 -6.12 -12.66
CA TRP A 54 2.76 -7.14 -11.85
C TRP A 54 3.54 -6.46 -10.71
N HIS A 55 3.70 -7.14 -9.59
CA HIS A 55 4.55 -6.70 -8.48
C HIS A 55 5.23 -7.92 -7.84
N PRO A 56 6.49 -7.79 -7.35
CA PRO A 56 7.16 -8.87 -6.63
C PRO A 56 6.52 -9.15 -5.26
N ASP A 57 6.08 -8.10 -4.57
CA ASP A 57 5.35 -8.25 -3.30
C ASP A 57 3.95 -8.84 -3.55
N PRO A 58 3.60 -9.97 -2.89
CA PRO A 58 2.33 -10.68 -3.11
C PRO A 58 1.11 -9.89 -2.62
N GLU A 59 1.23 -9.04 -1.61
CA GLU A 59 0.12 -8.23 -1.09
C GLU A 59 -0.22 -7.09 -2.05
N ILE A 60 0.79 -6.37 -2.52
CA ILE A 60 0.63 -5.33 -3.54
C ILE A 60 0.09 -5.96 -4.83
N PHE A 61 0.61 -7.13 -5.21
CA PHE A 61 0.13 -7.84 -6.39
C PHE A 61 -1.33 -8.31 -6.21
N ALA A 62 -1.74 -8.74 -5.01
CA ALA A 62 -3.12 -9.12 -4.71
C ALA A 62 -4.10 -7.96 -4.81
N ARG A 63 -3.77 -6.78 -4.25
CA ARG A 63 -4.60 -5.57 -4.39
C ARG A 63 -4.83 -5.23 -5.86
N ARG A 64 -3.76 -5.24 -6.67
CA ARG A 64 -3.82 -5.01 -8.12
C ARG A 64 -4.61 -6.12 -8.82
N ALA A 65 -4.41 -7.37 -8.40
CA ALA A 65 -5.03 -8.52 -9.00
C ALA A 65 -6.53 -8.63 -8.69
N LEU A 66 -7.06 -8.01 -7.63
CA LEU A 66 -8.50 -8.03 -7.34
C LEU A 66 -9.29 -6.93 -8.07
N ALA A 67 -8.61 -6.02 -8.77
CA ALA A 67 -9.24 -5.00 -9.61
C ALA A 67 -10.29 -5.62 -10.56
N PRO A 68 -11.48 -4.99 -10.69
CA PRO A 68 -11.82 -3.61 -10.31
C PRO A 68 -12.24 -3.40 -8.85
N ALA A 69 -12.32 -4.45 -8.03
CA ALA A 69 -12.68 -4.28 -6.62
C ALA A 69 -11.57 -3.55 -5.85
N ARG A 70 -11.96 -2.60 -5.01
CA ARG A 70 -11.03 -1.93 -4.08
C ARG A 70 -10.87 -2.79 -2.84
N VAL A 71 -9.62 -3.03 -2.47
CA VAL A 71 -9.27 -3.81 -1.28
C VAL A 71 -8.84 -2.85 -0.18
N ALA A 72 -9.48 -2.97 0.99
CA ALA A 72 -9.20 -2.13 2.15
C ALA A 72 -7.92 -2.60 2.85
N LYS A 73 -7.86 -3.88 3.24
CA LYS A 73 -6.70 -4.47 3.92
C LYS A 73 -6.29 -5.77 3.26
N VAL A 74 -4.98 -6.03 3.22
CA VAL A 74 -4.40 -7.31 2.81
C VAL A 74 -3.48 -7.78 3.91
N ILE A 75 -3.48 -9.08 4.19
CA ILE A 75 -2.61 -9.72 5.18
C ILE A 75 -2.09 -11.00 4.53
N SER A 76 -0.78 -11.16 4.40
CA SER A 76 -0.19 -12.39 3.89
C SER A 76 0.26 -13.34 5.00
N ASP A 77 0.12 -14.64 4.76
CA ASP A 77 0.81 -15.70 5.50
C ASP A 77 1.80 -16.38 4.52
N PRO A 78 3.08 -15.99 4.54
CA PRO A 78 4.08 -16.54 3.63
C PRO A 78 4.35 -18.03 3.83
N ARG A 79 4.13 -18.56 5.03
CA ARG A 79 4.35 -19.99 5.33
C ARG A 79 3.29 -20.85 4.67
N ARG A 80 2.05 -20.37 4.62
CA ARG A 80 0.90 -21.07 4.01
C ARG A 80 0.68 -20.69 2.55
N GLN A 81 1.34 -19.65 2.04
CA GLN A 81 1.06 -19.02 0.75
C GLN A 81 -0.42 -18.62 0.60
N VAL A 82 -0.97 -18.04 1.67
CA VAL A 82 -2.34 -17.55 1.74
C VAL A 82 -2.33 -16.03 1.90
N ILE A 83 -3.23 -15.36 1.21
CA ILE A 83 -3.48 -13.92 1.32
C ILE A 83 -4.91 -13.76 1.80
N THR A 84 -5.09 -13.01 2.89
CA THR A 84 -6.39 -12.58 3.36
C THR A 84 -6.64 -11.17 2.84
N ALA A 85 -7.69 -10.99 2.03
CA ALA A 85 -8.09 -9.70 1.48
C ALA A 85 -9.43 -9.27 2.07
N ILE A 86 -9.45 -8.11 2.72
CA ILE A 86 -10.62 -7.50 3.33
C ILE A 86 -11.08 -6.35 2.44
N VAL A 87 -12.38 -6.35 2.11
CA VAL A 87 -13.01 -5.36 1.25
C VAL A 87 -14.25 -4.79 1.92
N ASP A 88 -14.65 -3.58 1.52
CA ASP A 88 -15.93 -3.04 1.95
C ASP A 88 -17.10 -3.90 1.44
N GLU A 89 -18.22 -3.89 2.15
CA GLU A 89 -19.39 -4.71 1.83
C GLU A 89 -19.92 -4.48 0.40
N ASP A 90 -19.84 -3.24 -0.09
CA ASP A 90 -20.23 -2.88 -1.47
C ASP A 90 -19.24 -3.41 -2.53
N GLN A 91 -17.99 -3.65 -2.14
CA GLN A 91 -16.93 -4.20 -2.99
C GLN A 91 -16.89 -5.73 -2.97
N LEU A 92 -17.46 -6.39 -1.96
CA LEU A 92 -17.38 -7.84 -1.78
C LEU A 92 -17.89 -8.63 -3.00
N SER A 93 -19.05 -8.27 -3.52
CA SER A 93 -19.62 -8.93 -4.71
C SER A 93 -18.72 -8.78 -5.94
N LEU A 94 -18.10 -7.61 -6.10
CA LEU A 94 -17.19 -7.33 -7.21
C LEU A 94 -15.88 -8.11 -7.08
N ALA A 95 -15.34 -8.19 -5.87
CA ALA A 95 -14.11 -8.90 -5.53
C ALA A 95 -14.26 -10.42 -5.71
N ILE A 96 -15.41 -10.99 -5.34
CA ILE A 96 -15.75 -12.40 -5.62
C ILE A 96 -15.93 -12.59 -7.14
N GLY A 97 -16.71 -11.71 -7.77
CA GLY A 97 -17.12 -11.83 -9.16
C GLY A 97 -18.14 -12.95 -9.40
N ARG A 98 -18.67 -13.03 -10.63
CA ARG A 98 -19.66 -14.06 -10.99
C ARG A 98 -19.07 -15.47 -10.75
N ASN A 99 -19.73 -16.27 -9.91
CA ASN A 99 -19.29 -17.63 -9.52
C ASN A 99 -17.86 -17.68 -8.94
N GLY A 100 -17.40 -16.62 -8.25
CA GLY A 100 -16.05 -16.58 -7.69
C GLY A 100 -14.94 -16.41 -8.74
N GLN A 101 -15.29 -16.08 -9.99
CA GLN A 101 -14.33 -16.00 -11.09
C GLN A 101 -13.22 -14.97 -10.84
N ASN A 102 -13.52 -13.83 -10.20
CA ASN A 102 -12.53 -12.76 -10.03
C ASN A 102 -11.44 -13.17 -9.04
N VAL A 103 -11.83 -13.57 -7.83
CA VAL A 103 -10.89 -14.03 -6.79
C VAL A 103 -10.12 -15.27 -7.22
N ARG A 104 -10.75 -16.21 -7.94
CA ARG A 104 -10.07 -17.42 -8.45
C ARG A 104 -9.02 -17.08 -9.50
N LEU A 105 -9.33 -16.21 -10.46
CA LEU A 105 -8.34 -15.76 -11.45
C LEU A 105 -7.23 -14.94 -10.78
N ALA A 106 -7.53 -14.08 -9.81
CA ALA A 106 -6.51 -13.36 -9.05
C ALA A 106 -5.57 -14.32 -8.31
N SER A 107 -6.12 -15.31 -7.60
CA SER A 107 -5.36 -16.34 -6.89
C SER A 107 -4.45 -17.14 -7.83
N GLN A 108 -4.97 -17.56 -8.99
CA GLN A 108 -4.17 -18.25 -10.00
C GLN A 108 -3.08 -17.37 -10.62
N LEU A 109 -3.35 -16.07 -10.82
CA LEU A 109 -2.37 -15.13 -11.40
C LEU A 109 -1.20 -14.85 -10.47
N ILE A 110 -1.44 -14.83 -9.16
CA ILE A 110 -0.41 -14.59 -8.14
C ILE A 110 0.31 -15.90 -7.77
N GLY A 111 -0.39 -17.03 -7.90
CA GLY A 111 0.09 -18.33 -7.42
C GLY A 111 -0.10 -18.52 -5.91
N TRP A 112 -0.97 -17.73 -5.28
CA TRP A 112 -1.28 -17.77 -3.84
C TRP A 112 -2.77 -17.98 -3.64
N GLN A 113 -3.18 -18.66 -2.57
CA GLN A 113 -4.59 -18.71 -2.19
C GLN A 113 -5.03 -17.32 -1.72
N ILE A 114 -6.21 -16.88 -2.14
CA ILE A 114 -6.81 -15.63 -1.66
C ILE A 114 -8.10 -15.95 -0.91
N ASP A 115 -8.10 -15.70 0.39
CA ASP A 115 -9.28 -15.72 1.24
C ASP A 115 -9.86 -14.31 1.29
N LEU A 116 -11.14 -14.15 0.95
CA LEU A 116 -11.77 -12.85 0.78
C LEU A 116 -12.88 -12.64 1.82
N TYR A 117 -12.84 -11.51 2.50
CA TYR A 117 -13.80 -11.16 3.56
C TYR A 117 -14.41 -9.78 3.35
N GLY A 118 -15.70 -9.64 3.66
CA GLY A 118 -16.34 -8.34 3.86
C GLY A 118 -15.92 -7.73 5.18
N SER A 119 -15.90 -6.39 5.26
CA SER A 119 -15.50 -5.68 6.48
C SER A 119 -16.34 -6.05 7.70
N ARG A 120 -17.64 -6.35 7.53
CA ARG A 120 -18.50 -6.80 8.65
C ARG A 120 -18.17 -8.22 9.08
N GLU A 121 -18.04 -9.15 8.13
CA GLU A 121 -17.65 -10.53 8.42
C GLU A 121 -16.28 -10.58 9.12
N TRP A 122 -15.33 -9.76 8.65
CA TRP A 122 -14.01 -9.68 9.25
C TRP A 122 -14.05 -9.13 10.68
N LEU A 123 -14.87 -8.10 10.96
CA LEU A 123 -15.00 -7.56 12.32
C LEU A 123 -15.65 -8.57 13.28
N GLU A 124 -16.65 -9.30 12.82
CA GLU A 124 -17.29 -10.38 13.60
C GLU A 124 -16.32 -11.51 13.93
N ARG A 125 -15.35 -11.78 13.05
CA ARG A 125 -14.22 -12.69 13.30
C ARG A 125 -13.13 -12.06 14.17
N GLY A 126 -12.94 -10.75 14.06
CA GLY A 126 -11.92 -9.94 14.72
C GLY A 126 -12.15 -9.77 16.23
N SER A 127 -13.40 -9.86 16.71
CA SER A 127 -13.69 -9.94 18.16
C SER A 127 -13.11 -11.19 18.83
N ASP A 128 -12.73 -12.22 18.04
CA ASP A 128 -12.01 -13.43 18.45
C ASP A 128 -10.49 -13.35 18.14
N MET A 129 -10.04 -12.31 17.42
CA MET A 129 -8.72 -12.23 16.76
C MET A 129 -8.05 -10.85 16.93
N SER A 130 -8.06 -10.28 18.13
CA SER A 130 -7.36 -9.03 18.49
C SER A 130 -5.82 -9.10 18.40
N VAL A 131 -5.27 -10.00 17.57
CA VAL A 131 -3.84 -10.33 17.43
C VAL A 131 -3.28 -9.89 16.07
N PHE A 132 -4.10 -9.32 15.17
CA PHE A 132 -3.68 -8.84 13.84
C PHE A 132 -3.97 -7.34 13.59
N VAL A 133 -4.13 -6.57 14.67
CA VAL A 133 -4.14 -5.10 14.61
C VAL A 133 -2.74 -4.63 15.01
N GLU A 134 -1.88 -4.61 14.01
CA GLU A 134 -0.55 -4.02 13.82
C GLU A 134 -0.17 -4.67 12.47
N ASP A 135 -0.11 -4.00 11.32
CA ASP A 135 0.52 -2.71 11.06
C ASP A 135 -0.27 -1.89 10.03
N GLU A 136 -0.44 -0.60 10.34
CA GLU A 136 -0.35 0.47 9.36
C GLU A 136 1.16 0.66 9.07
N GLU A 137 1.77 -0.21 8.27
CA GLU A 137 3.13 0.04 7.78
C GLU A 137 3.03 1.01 6.59
N ASP A 138 3.04 2.32 6.89
CA ASP A 138 3.80 3.23 6.06
C ASP A 138 5.25 2.74 6.13
N SER A 139 5.67 2.00 5.10
CA SER A 139 6.98 1.37 5.07
C SER A 139 8.07 2.46 5.07
N TYR A 140 8.58 2.80 6.24
CA TYR A 140 9.81 3.58 6.32
C TYR A 140 10.94 2.71 5.74
N GLU A 141 11.57 3.14 4.64
CA GLU A 141 12.76 2.47 4.06
C GLU A 141 14.02 2.63 4.97
N THR A 142 13.84 2.81 6.27
CA THR A 142 14.93 3.05 7.21
C THR A 142 15.25 1.75 7.94
N ALA A 143 16.52 1.31 7.84
CA ALA A 143 17.00 0.16 8.59
C ALA A 143 16.82 0.41 10.09
N ASP A 144 16.32 -0.59 10.84
CA ASP A 144 16.21 -0.46 12.29
C ASP A 144 17.60 -0.39 12.92
N PHE A 145 17.90 0.71 13.60
CA PHE A 145 19.16 0.92 14.31
C PHE A 145 18.91 1.38 15.74
N PRO A 146 19.85 1.10 16.68
CA PRO A 146 19.72 1.51 18.06
C PRO A 146 19.66 3.03 18.22
N LEU A 147 18.84 3.52 19.15
CA LEU A 147 18.77 4.95 19.47
C LEU A 147 20.13 5.54 19.88
N THR A 148 21.08 4.72 20.35
CA THR A 148 22.44 5.15 20.68
C THR A 148 23.25 5.64 19.48
N GLU A 149 22.81 5.35 18.26
CA GLU A 149 23.42 5.86 17.03
C GLU A 149 22.88 7.25 16.64
N LEU A 150 21.76 7.67 17.25
CA LEU A 150 21.21 9.00 17.08
C LEU A 150 22.01 10.03 17.90
N SER A 151 22.05 11.27 17.40
CA SER A 151 22.71 12.39 18.08
C SER A 151 21.87 12.95 19.24
N LEU A 152 21.35 12.06 20.09
CA LEU A 152 20.57 12.39 21.28
C LEU A 152 21.46 12.50 22.51
N ASP A 153 21.07 13.34 23.46
CA ASP A 153 21.81 13.47 24.70
C ASP A 153 21.58 12.26 25.63
N ARG A 154 22.45 12.10 26.63
CA ARG A 154 22.42 10.94 27.52
C ARG A 154 21.15 10.89 28.38
N ALA A 155 20.55 12.05 28.69
CA ALA A 155 19.32 12.10 29.47
C ALA A 155 18.14 11.57 28.65
N THR A 156 17.99 12.01 27.40
CA THR A 156 16.92 11.55 26.50
C THR A 156 17.04 10.06 26.20
N LEU A 157 18.25 9.57 25.89
CA LEU A 157 18.48 8.13 25.69
C LEU A 157 18.16 7.30 26.93
N GLY A 158 18.46 7.83 28.12
CA GLY A 158 18.15 7.17 29.38
C GLY A 158 16.64 7.10 29.65
N ALA A 159 15.92 8.19 29.39
CA ALA A 159 14.47 8.28 29.56
C ALA A 159 13.74 7.35 28.58
N LEU A 160 14.09 7.39 27.30
CA LEU A 160 13.54 6.50 26.27
C LEU A 160 13.84 5.02 26.58
N GLY A 161 15.08 4.70 26.95
CA GLY A 161 15.47 3.35 27.33
C GLY A 161 14.76 2.82 28.57
N ALA A 162 14.43 3.69 29.54
CA ALA A 162 13.65 3.33 30.72
C ALA A 162 12.17 3.07 30.40
N ALA A 163 11.61 3.80 29.42
CA ALA A 163 10.27 3.58 28.88
C ALA A 163 10.18 2.36 27.95
N GLY A 164 11.31 1.79 27.54
CA GLY A 164 11.38 0.57 26.75
C GLY A 164 11.75 0.79 25.29
N TYR A 165 11.86 2.04 24.84
CA TYR A 165 12.27 2.40 23.49
C TYR A 165 13.79 2.22 23.33
N ARG A 166 14.23 1.44 22.35
CA ARG A 166 15.65 1.08 22.15
C ARG A 166 16.11 1.27 20.71
N SER A 167 15.20 1.25 19.76
CA SER A 167 15.49 1.41 18.35
C SER A 167 14.72 2.59 17.73
N PHE A 168 15.12 2.97 16.52
CA PHE A 168 14.45 4.04 15.78
C PHE A 168 13.00 3.68 15.44
N LEU A 169 12.74 2.42 15.07
CA LEU A 169 11.37 1.95 14.81
C LEU A 169 10.48 2.05 16.05
N ASP A 170 11.03 1.90 17.26
CA ASP A 170 10.23 2.02 18.49
C ASP A 170 9.69 3.45 18.72
N ILE A 171 10.26 4.47 18.06
CA ILE A 171 9.92 5.89 18.29
C ILE A 171 9.34 6.60 17.08
N ILE A 172 9.40 6.00 15.89
CA ILE A 172 9.11 6.66 14.61
C ILE A 172 7.65 7.13 14.50
N ASP A 173 6.72 6.39 15.09
CA ASP A 173 5.28 6.67 15.06
C ASP A 173 4.76 7.38 16.32
N LEU A 174 5.66 7.72 17.25
CA LEU A 174 5.28 8.42 18.47
C LEU A 174 4.98 9.89 18.17
N ASP A 175 3.87 10.39 18.69
CA ASP A 175 3.55 11.80 18.60
C ASP A 175 4.16 12.61 19.76
N ARG A 176 4.03 13.94 19.69
CA ARG A 176 4.52 14.83 20.75
C ARG A 176 3.96 14.45 22.12
N GLY A 177 2.69 14.06 22.20
CA GLY A 177 2.03 13.67 23.43
C GLY A 177 2.63 12.41 24.04
N ASP A 178 2.95 11.42 23.20
CA ASP A 178 3.60 10.18 23.61
C ASP A 178 4.99 10.44 24.19
N PHE A 179 5.79 11.30 23.54
CA PHE A 179 7.10 11.66 24.08
C PHE A 179 7.02 12.44 25.40
N LEU A 180 6.05 13.34 25.54
CA LEU A 180 5.83 14.08 26.79
C LEU A 180 5.31 13.20 27.93
N ALA A 181 4.74 12.03 27.62
CA ALA A 181 4.33 11.05 28.62
C ALA A 181 5.53 10.28 29.21
N VAL A 182 6.70 10.31 28.55
CA VAL A 182 7.91 9.65 29.05
C VAL A 182 8.52 10.47 30.20
N GLU A 183 8.64 9.83 31.36
CA GLU A 183 9.21 10.46 32.54
C GLU A 183 10.68 10.85 32.30
N GLY A 184 10.97 12.16 32.40
CA GLY A 184 12.32 12.71 32.26
C GLY A 184 12.66 13.26 30.88
N ILE A 185 11.74 13.25 29.92
CA ILE A 185 11.87 13.96 28.65
C ILE A 185 11.42 15.42 28.80
N THR A 186 12.20 16.37 28.28
CA THR A 186 11.84 17.80 28.26
C THR A 186 11.20 18.19 26.92
N GLU A 187 10.46 19.29 26.86
CA GLU A 187 9.84 19.77 25.61
C GLU A 187 10.89 20.00 24.51
N GLU A 188 12.08 20.49 24.86
CA GLU A 188 13.18 20.71 23.93
C GLU A 188 13.73 19.39 23.36
N ALA A 189 13.74 18.32 24.16
CA ALA A 189 14.14 16.99 23.69
C ALA A 189 13.09 16.39 22.74
N VAL A 190 11.79 16.65 22.98
CA VAL A 190 10.72 16.24 22.07
C VAL A 190 10.84 16.95 20.72
N ASP A 191 11.14 18.26 20.72
CA ASP A 191 11.35 19.02 19.48
C ASP A 191 12.49 18.41 18.65
N GLN A 192 13.61 18.08 19.31
CA GLN A 192 14.76 17.44 18.67
C GLN A 192 14.45 16.04 18.13
N LEU A 193 13.67 15.24 18.85
CA LEU A 193 13.26 13.90 18.42
C LEU A 193 12.37 13.97 17.17
N LEU A 194 11.40 14.87 17.15
CA LEU A 194 10.49 15.03 16.01
C LEU A 194 11.22 15.56 14.77
N GLU A 195 12.13 16.53 14.94
CA GLU A 195 12.97 17.03 13.84
C GLU A 195 13.88 15.92 13.29
N LEU A 196 14.45 15.10 14.17
CA LEU A 196 15.29 13.97 13.77
C LEU A 196 14.50 12.86 13.06
N ILE A 197 13.27 12.58 13.50
CA ILE A 197 12.38 11.62 12.82
C ILE A 197 12.03 12.14 11.43
N ASP A 198 11.67 13.41 11.28
CA ASP A 198 11.39 14.04 9.98
C ASP A 198 12.61 13.95 9.04
N ASP A 199 13.81 14.25 9.54
CA ASP A 199 15.06 14.19 8.76
C ASP A 199 15.42 12.76 8.30
N LEU A 200 15.10 11.75 9.11
CA LEU A 200 15.42 10.34 8.85
C LEU A 200 14.29 9.58 8.16
N THR A 201 13.13 10.21 7.99
CA THR A 201 12.01 9.65 7.24
C THR A 201 11.92 10.32 5.87
N VAL A 202 12.21 9.57 4.82
CA VAL A 202 12.00 10.06 3.45
C VAL A 202 10.52 9.95 3.15
N VAL A 203 9.78 11.04 3.34
CA VAL A 203 8.44 11.16 2.76
C VAL A 203 8.63 11.38 1.27
N ASP A 204 8.30 10.38 0.45
CA ASP A 204 8.22 10.52 -1.00
C ASP A 204 7.08 11.51 -1.31
N SER A 205 7.40 12.80 -1.27
CA SER A 205 6.46 13.90 -1.36
C SER A 205 6.08 14.17 -2.81
N ASP A 206 5.50 13.18 -3.47
CA ASP A 206 4.89 13.34 -4.79
C ASP A 206 3.44 13.83 -4.65
N ALA A 207 3.29 15.05 -4.10
CA ALA A 207 2.06 15.85 -4.21
C ALA A 207 2.35 17.33 -3.91
N ALA A 208 3.16 17.96 -4.76
CA ALA A 208 3.17 19.41 -4.85
C ALA A 208 1.74 19.92 -5.11
N ARG A 209 1.23 20.64 -4.10
CA ARG A 209 -0.01 21.41 -4.10
C ARG A 209 -0.12 22.26 -5.37
N GLY A 210 -0.91 21.80 -6.34
CA GLY A 210 -1.50 22.65 -7.37
C GLY A 210 -2.74 23.31 -6.81
N GLY A 211 -2.61 24.53 -6.28
CA GLY A 211 -3.72 25.24 -5.64
C GLY A 211 -3.49 26.74 -5.44
N ASP A 212 -3.76 27.47 -6.52
CA ASP A 212 -4.29 28.84 -6.57
C ASP A 212 -3.38 30.07 -6.32
N ALA A 213 -3.62 31.07 -7.17
CA ALA A 213 -2.89 32.33 -7.29
C ALA A 213 -3.28 33.36 -6.22
N PRO A 214 -2.54 34.49 -6.15
CA PRO A 214 -3.27 35.73 -6.38
C PRO A 214 -2.57 36.76 -7.27
N LEU A 215 -3.41 37.64 -7.82
CA LEU A 215 -3.11 38.80 -8.64
C LEU A 215 -2.02 39.72 -8.08
N GLY A 216 -1.18 40.25 -8.98
CA GLY A 216 -0.33 41.42 -8.73
C GLY A 216 0.03 42.14 -10.02
N ALA A 217 -0.70 43.21 -10.34
CA ALA A 217 -0.41 44.11 -11.44
C ALA A 217 0.81 45.01 -11.13
N LYS A 218 1.67 45.25 -12.14
CA LYS A 218 2.07 46.57 -12.68
C LYS A 218 3.45 46.54 -13.37
N GLY A 219 3.52 47.21 -14.52
CA GLY A 219 4.74 47.92 -14.98
C GLY A 219 5.24 47.54 -16.36
N GLY A 220 5.01 48.41 -17.36
CA GLY A 220 5.86 48.49 -18.58
C GLY A 220 7.30 48.93 -18.24
N PRO A 221 8.16 49.32 -19.21
CA PRO A 221 7.84 49.96 -20.49
C PRO A 221 8.59 49.40 -21.72
N GLY A 222 8.22 49.84 -22.92
CA GLY A 222 8.99 49.63 -24.16
C GLY A 222 8.11 49.53 -25.38
#